data_AF-A0A420TAB0-F1
#
_entry.id   AF-A0A420TAB0-F1
#
_cell.length_a   1.000
_cell.length_b   1.000
_cell.length_c   1.000
_cell.angle_alpha   90.00
_cell.angle_beta   90.00
_cell.angle_gamma   90.00
#
_symmetry.space_group_name_H-M   'P 1'
#
loop_
_entity.id
_entity.type
_entity.pdbx_description
1 polymer ?
#
loop_
_entity_poly.entity_id
_entity_poly.type
_entity_poly.pdbx_seq_one_letter_code
_entity_poly.pdbx_strand_id
1 'polypeptide(L)'
;MAEAFGIAAGAVGFVSLLVQITSGINKLRAITNSAEGAPVEIQSVMRELDFLVHVMQEANDKAPSKIDPVVQHCQTNCDQVVKDLEDLNKILEAGSKGSARGKVSRIVAFRHWKEKVENLERDIQGAKLNLIM
;
A
#
# COMPACT_ATOMS: atom_id res chain seq x y z
N MET A 1 -13.13 14.12 -21.39
CA MET A 1 -13.97 12.91 -21.23
C MET A 1 -13.76 12.46 -19.80
N ALA A 2 -14.69 12.85 -18.91
CA ALA A 2 -14.66 12.42 -17.52
C ALA A 2 -15.26 11.01 -17.50
N GLU A 3 -14.40 10.00 -17.46
CA GLU A 3 -14.84 8.65 -17.14
C GLU A 3 -15.20 8.65 -15.67
N ALA A 4 -16.51 8.68 -15.43
CA ALA A 4 -17.11 8.45 -14.14
C ALA A 4 -16.52 7.15 -13.58
N PHE A 5 -15.88 7.24 -12.42
CA PHE A 5 -15.61 6.11 -11.53
C PHE A 5 -16.96 5.60 -11.01
N GLY A 6 -17.74 4.99 -11.90
CA GLY A 6 -18.86 4.13 -11.59
C GLY A 6 -18.30 2.79 -11.12
N ILE A 7 -17.75 2.77 -9.90
CA ILE A 7 -17.67 1.53 -9.13
C ILE A 7 -18.85 1.60 -8.18
N ALA A 8 -19.96 1.01 -8.63
CA ALA A 8 -21.02 0.56 -7.75
C ALA A 8 -20.39 -0.17 -6.56
N ALA A 9 -21.00 -0.11 -5.38
CA ALA A 9 -20.62 -0.83 -4.16
C ALA A 9 -20.58 -2.37 -4.38
N GLY A 10 -19.59 -2.82 -5.15
CA GLY A 10 -19.43 -4.15 -5.69
C GLY A 10 -17.97 -4.52 -5.49
N ALA A 11 -17.78 -5.41 -4.52
CA ALA A 11 -16.54 -6.10 -4.15
C ALA A 11 -15.30 -5.66 -4.94
N VAL A 12 -14.44 -4.86 -4.32
CA VAL A 12 -13.05 -4.78 -4.75
C VAL A 12 -12.46 -6.18 -4.54
N GLY A 13 -12.49 -6.99 -5.60
CA GLY A 13 -11.97 -8.35 -5.54
C GLY A 13 -10.46 -8.34 -5.25
N PHE A 14 -9.95 -9.42 -4.66
CA PHE A 14 -8.53 -9.53 -4.32
C PHE A 14 -7.60 -9.20 -5.49
N VAL A 15 -7.97 -9.55 -6.72
CA VAL A 15 -7.20 -9.20 -7.93
C VAL A 15 -6.99 -7.69 -8.08
N SER A 16 -8.03 -6.88 -7.85
CA SER A 16 -7.91 -5.41 -7.95
C SER A 16 -7.03 -4.86 -6.82
N LEU A 17 -7.19 -5.37 -5.60
CA LEU A 17 -6.37 -4.96 -4.46
C LEU A 17 -4.90 -5.33 -4.65
N LEU A 18 -4.62 -6.53 -5.19
CA LEU A 18 -3.26 -6.98 -5.55
C LEU A 18 -2.57 -6.03 -6.53
N VAL A 19 -3.29 -5.62 -7.58
CA VAL A 19 -2.77 -4.65 -8.57
C VAL A 19 -2.47 -3.30 -7.91
N GLN A 20 -3.37 -2.81 -7.06
CA GLN A 20 -3.20 -1.53 -6.37
C GLN A 20 -2.01 -1.54 -5.40
N ILE A 21 -1.86 -2.60 -4.59
CA ILE A 21 -0.73 -2.76 -3.68
C ILE A 21 0.59 -2.84 -4.46
N THR A 22 0.65 -3.67 -5.50
CA THR A 22 1.85 -3.82 -6.35
C THR A 22 2.24 -2.48 -6.99
N SER A 23 1.27 -1.71 -7.49
CA SER A 23 1.48 -0.37 -8.03
C SER A 23 2.04 0.59 -6.96
N GLY A 24 1.47 0.57 -5.75
CA GLY A 24 1.95 1.38 -4.63
C GLY A 24 3.37 1.02 -4.18
N ILE A 25 3.75 -0.27 -4.16
CA ILE A 25 5.13 -0.72 -3.88
C ILE A 25 6.09 -0.18 -4.95
N ASN A 26 5.71 -0.24 -6.22
CA ASN A 26 6.56 0.26 -7.31
C ASN A 26 6.78 1.78 -7.22
N LYS A 27 5.77 2.54 -6.79
CA LYS A 27 5.91 3.98 -6.51
C LYS A 27 6.86 4.24 -5.35
N LEU A 28 6.70 3.53 -4.22
CA LEU A 28 7.63 3.62 -3.10
C LEU A 28 9.07 3.31 -3.52
N ARG A 29 9.26 2.27 -4.34
CA ARG A 29 10.57 1.89 -4.89
C ARG A 29 11.18 3.00 -5.76
N ALA A 30 10.37 3.63 -6.61
CA ALA A 30 10.85 4.73 -7.46
C ALA A 30 11.27 5.94 -6.61
N ILE A 31 10.47 6.31 -5.61
CA ILE A 31 10.78 7.44 -4.72
C ILE A 31 12.05 7.15 -3.91
N THR A 32 12.16 5.95 -3.33
CA THR A 32 13.32 5.55 -2.52
C THR A 32 14.60 5.42 -3.34
N ASN A 33 14.56 4.89 -4.56
CA ASN A 33 15.71 4.84 -5.45
C ASN A 33 16.20 6.22 -5.89
N SER A 34 15.31 7.22 -5.94
CA SER A 34 15.65 8.60 -6.29
C SER A 34 16.23 9.41 -5.11
N ALA A 35 16.19 8.86 -3.89
CA ALA A 35 16.70 9.50 -2.68
C ALA A 35 17.97 8.81 -2.20
N GLU A 36 19.02 9.57 -1.91
CA GLU A 36 20.21 9.05 -1.23
C GLU A 36 19.82 8.56 0.18
N GLY A 37 19.87 7.25 0.40
CA GLY A 37 19.59 6.62 1.70
C GLY A 37 18.10 6.61 2.05
N ALA A 38 17.34 5.70 1.44
CA ALA A 38 15.96 5.45 1.87
C ALA A 38 15.92 5.04 3.35
N PRO A 39 15.01 5.61 4.17
CA PRO A 39 14.83 5.20 5.56
C PRO A 39 14.59 3.69 5.68
N VAL A 40 15.24 3.06 6.66
CA VAL A 40 15.12 1.61 6.90
C VAL A 40 13.67 1.19 7.15
N GLU A 41 12.87 2.06 7.78
CA GLU A 41 11.44 1.84 8.00
C GLU A 41 10.66 1.72 6.68
N ILE A 42 10.97 2.51 5.65
CA ILE A 42 10.31 2.40 4.34
C ILE A 42 10.71 1.11 3.64
N GLN A 43 11.98 0.70 3.75
CA GLN A 43 12.43 -0.59 3.23
C GLN A 43 11.78 -1.77 3.98
N SER A 44 11.52 -1.62 5.28
CA SER A 44 10.77 -2.59 6.08
C SER A 44 9.35 -2.72 5.57
N VAL A 45 8.60 -1.62 5.45
CA VAL A 45 7.20 -1.66 5.02
C VAL A 45 7.04 -2.18 3.59
N MET A 46 7.98 -1.88 2.69
CA MET A 46 7.98 -2.42 1.34
C MET A 46 8.10 -3.95 1.33
N ARG A 47 8.93 -4.54 2.20
CA ARG A 47 9.03 -6.00 2.33
C ARG A 47 7.75 -6.60 2.91
N GLU A 48 7.15 -5.92 3.88
CA GLU A 48 5.90 -6.39 4.49
C GLU A 48 4.72 -6.35 3.51
N LEU A 49 4.66 -5.34 2.64
CA LEU A 49 3.69 -5.25 1.54
C LEU A 49 3.91 -6.34 0.49
N ASP A 50 5.16 -6.63 0.13
CA ASP A 50 5.50 -7.69 -0.80
C ASP A 50 5.06 -9.06 -0.25
N PHE A 51 5.28 -9.33 1.04
CA PHE A 51 4.76 -10.52 1.69
C PHE A 51 3.22 -10.56 1.70
N LEU A 52 2.55 -9.44 1.97
CA LEU A 52 1.10 -9.36 1.91
C LEU A 52 0.57 -9.71 0.52
N VAL A 53 1.23 -9.28 -0.56
CA VAL A 53 0.88 -9.66 -1.95
C VAL A 53 0.90 -11.19 -2.11
N HIS A 54 1.95 -11.86 -1.61
CA HIS A 54 2.04 -13.32 -1.68
C HIS A 54 0.89 -14.01 -0.91
N VAL A 55 0.58 -13.54 0.30
CA VAL A 55 -0.53 -14.08 1.11
C VAL A 55 -1.88 -13.87 0.42
N MET A 56 -2.10 -12.68 -0.15
CA MET A 56 -3.32 -12.38 -0.88
C MET A 56 -3.48 -13.22 -2.16
N GLN A 57 -2.39 -13.51 -2.87
CA GLN A 57 -2.41 -14.42 -4.02
C GLN A 57 -2.82 -15.83 -3.59
N GLU A 58 -2.22 -16.35 -2.52
CA GLU A 58 -2.57 -17.67 -1.99
C GLU A 58 -4.05 -17.74 -1.54
N ALA A 59 -4.54 -16.71 -0.87
CA ALA A 59 -5.94 -16.61 -0.46
C ALA A 59 -6.89 -16.54 -1.66
N ASN A 60 -6.51 -15.82 -2.73
CA ASN A 60 -7.29 -15.74 -3.96
C ASN A 60 -7.38 -17.08 -4.70
N ASP A 61 -6.31 -17.87 -4.74
CA ASP A 61 -6.29 -19.21 -5.33
C ASP A 61 -7.15 -20.22 -4.56
N LYS A 62 -7.25 -20.06 -3.23
CA LYS A 62 -8.01 -20.95 -2.34
C LYS A 62 -9.49 -20.55 -2.18
N ALA A 63 -9.87 -19.33 -2.57
CA ALA A 63 -11.20 -18.80 -2.30
C ALA A 63 -12.29 -19.52 -3.13
N PRO A 64 -13.37 -20.02 -2.50
CA PRO A 64 -14.51 -20.57 -3.23
C PRO A 64 -15.20 -19.48 -4.06
N SER A 65 -15.80 -19.85 -5.19
CA SER A 65 -16.42 -18.91 -6.16
C SER A 65 -17.62 -18.12 -5.63
N LYS A 66 -18.02 -18.34 -4.37
CA LYS A 66 -19.10 -17.61 -3.69
C LYS A 66 -18.50 -16.60 -2.73
N ILE A 67 -19.05 -15.39 -2.72
CA ILE A 67 -18.62 -14.32 -1.81
C ILE A 67 -18.93 -14.75 -0.37
N ASP A 68 -17.91 -15.21 0.33
CA ASP A 68 -17.94 -15.54 1.73
C ASP A 68 -17.78 -14.26 2.59
N PRO A 69 -18.53 -14.07 3.68
CA PRO A 69 -18.38 -12.90 4.56
C PRO A 69 -16.97 -12.74 5.13
N VAL A 70 -16.20 -13.82 5.34
CA VAL A 70 -14.79 -13.78 5.74
C VAL A 70 -13.95 -13.18 4.62
N VAL A 71 -14.20 -13.55 3.37
CA VAL A 71 -13.52 -12.97 2.19
C VAL A 71 -13.81 -11.47 2.07
N GLN A 72 -15.04 -11.02 2.32
CA GLN A 72 -15.38 -9.58 2.34
C GLN A 72 -14.62 -8.83 3.45
N HIS A 73 -14.50 -9.43 4.63
CA HIS A 73 -13.74 -8.84 5.73
C HIS A 73 -12.27 -8.68 5.36
N CYS A 74 -11.65 -9.73 4.82
CA CYS A 74 -10.26 -9.70 4.36
C CYS A 74 -10.03 -8.65 3.27
N GLN A 75 -10.96 -8.53 2.30
CA GLN A 75 -10.91 -7.50 1.27
C GLN A 75 -10.97 -6.10 1.87
N THR A 76 -11.79 -5.89 2.91
CA THR A 76 -11.89 -4.60 3.61
C THR A 76 -10.57 -4.22 4.29
N ASN A 77 -9.88 -5.16 4.93
CA ASN A 77 -8.56 -4.87 5.51
C ASN A 77 -7.51 -4.57 4.44
N CYS A 78 -7.53 -5.32 3.33
CA CYS A 78 -6.62 -5.08 2.21
C CYS A 78 -6.90 -3.74 1.50
N ASP A 79 -8.16 -3.32 1.42
CA ASP A 79 -8.56 -1.99 0.94
C ASP A 79 -8.03 -0.88 1.85
N GLN A 80 -8.04 -1.08 3.17
CA GLN A 80 -7.42 -0.15 4.11
C GLN A 80 -5.91 -0.03 3.87
N VAL A 81 -5.21 -1.16 3.68
CA VAL A 81 -3.78 -1.16 3.31
C VAL A 81 -3.51 -0.37 2.03
N VAL A 82 -4.38 -0.51 1.01
CA VAL A 82 -4.27 0.27 -0.24
C VAL A 82 -4.36 1.78 0.04
N LYS A 83 -5.32 2.20 0.88
CA LYS A 83 -5.52 3.62 1.23
C LYS A 83 -4.31 4.18 1.97
N ASP A 84 -3.79 3.48 2.97
CA ASP A 84 -2.63 3.93 3.75
C ASP A 84 -1.34 3.95 2.92
N LEU A 85 -1.17 2.98 2.00
CA LEU A 85 -0.08 2.98 1.04
C LEU A 85 -0.17 4.14 0.04
N GLU A 86 -1.38 4.49 -0.41
CA GLU A 86 -1.58 5.65 -1.28
C GLU A 86 -1.26 6.96 -0.54
N ASP A 87 -1.69 7.10 0.71
CA ASP A 87 -1.41 8.26 1.53
C ASP A 87 0.10 8.43 1.80
N LEU A 88 0.79 7.34 2.13
CA LEU A 88 2.24 7.32 2.28
C LEU A 88 2.94 7.75 0.99
N ASN A 89 2.54 7.20 -0.16
CA ASN A 89 3.10 7.59 -1.45
C ASN A 89 2.92 9.09 -1.73
N LYS A 90 1.71 9.65 -1.49
CA LYS A 90 1.44 11.08 -1.69
C LYS A 90 2.36 11.97 -0.83
N ILE A 91 2.56 11.62 0.43
CA ILE A 91 3.43 12.37 1.34
C ILE A 91 4.89 12.31 0.87
N LEU A 92 5.36 11.12 0.49
CA LEU A 92 6.73 10.93 0.03
C LEU A 92 6.99 11.63 -1.32
N GLU A 93 6.04 11.58 -2.26
CA GLU A 93 6.11 12.32 -3.52
C GLU A 93 6.15 13.84 -3.30
N ALA A 94 5.32 14.36 -2.39
CA ALA A 94 5.33 15.77 -2.03
C ALA A 94 6.67 16.20 -1.43
N GLY A 95 7.25 15.36 -0.56
CA GLY A 95 8.60 15.57 -0.02
C GLY A 95 9.70 15.50 -1.07
N SER A 96 9.53 14.68 -2.11
CA SER A 96 10.50 14.54 -3.20
C SER A 96 10.50 15.71 -4.19
N LYS A 97 9.33 16.33 -4.46
CA LYS A 97 9.19 17.42 -5.46
C LYS A 97 9.62 18.80 -4.94
N GLY A 98 9.86 18.96 -3.63
CA GLY A 98 10.08 20.25 -2.96
C GLY A 98 11.44 20.95 -3.13
N SER A 99 12.36 20.51 -3.99
CA SER A 99 13.70 21.11 -4.08
C SER A 99 14.14 21.57 -5.47
N ALA A 100 13.42 22.52 -6.06
CA ALA A 100 13.89 23.26 -7.24
C ALA A 100 15.08 24.20 -6.95
N ARG A 101 15.60 24.31 -5.71
CA ARG A 101 16.70 25.24 -5.35
C ARG A 101 17.83 24.65 -4.48
N GLY A 102 18.04 23.34 -4.49
CA GLY A 102 19.22 22.79 -3.83
C GLY A 102 19.04 21.33 -3.48
N LYS A 103 19.98 20.52 -3.94
CA LYS A 103 20.07 19.05 -3.83
C LYS A 103 20.05 18.55 -2.37
N VAL A 104 18.92 18.62 -1.69
CA VAL A 104 18.71 17.85 -0.46
C VAL A 104 17.31 17.28 -0.51
N SER A 105 17.18 16.10 -1.14
CA SER A 105 16.03 15.19 -0.98
C SER A 105 15.92 14.83 0.48
N ARG A 106 15.24 15.66 1.26
CA ARG A 106 14.98 15.35 2.66
C ARG A 106 13.58 14.74 2.76
N ILE A 107 13.45 13.52 2.23
CA ILE A 107 12.41 12.58 2.68
C ILE A 107 12.41 12.56 4.23
N VAL A 108 13.62 12.62 4.80
CA VAL A 108 13.90 12.76 6.24
C VAL A 108 13.44 14.06 6.91
N ALA A 109 13.12 15.15 6.19
CA ALA A 109 12.57 16.38 6.83
C ALA A 109 11.07 16.30 7.10
N PHE A 110 10.35 15.39 6.46
CA PHE A 110 8.93 15.25 6.65
C PHE A 110 8.65 14.35 7.85
N ARG A 111 8.22 14.89 8.98
CA ARG A 111 7.94 14.07 10.17
C ARG A 111 6.74 13.13 9.99
N HIS A 112 5.81 13.48 9.10
CA HIS A 112 4.53 12.79 8.93
C HIS A 112 4.63 11.44 8.21
N TRP A 113 5.69 11.16 7.43
CA TRP A 113 5.79 9.85 6.77
C TRP A 113 5.98 8.72 7.78
N LYS A 114 6.60 8.98 8.93
CA LYS A 114 6.87 7.96 9.95
C LYS A 114 5.58 7.44 10.57
N GLU A 115 4.68 8.34 10.97
CA GLU A 115 3.34 7.98 11.47
C GLU A 115 2.55 7.15 10.44
N LYS A 116 2.64 7.51 9.15
CA LYS A 116 1.98 6.75 8.08
C LYS A 116 2.59 5.38 7.85
N VAL A 117 3.92 5.25 7.97
CA VAL A 117 4.56 3.93 7.94
C VAL A 117 4.08 3.08 9.12
N GLU A 118 4.02 3.63 10.34
CA GLU A 118 3.55 2.89 11.52
C GLU A 118 2.07 2.47 11.41
N ASN A 119 1.21 3.32 10.85
CA ASN A 119 -0.18 2.97 10.56
C ASN A 119 -0.23 1.83 9.52
N LEU A 120 0.46 2.01 8.40
CA LEU A 120 0.50 1.04 7.32
C LEU A 120 1.03 -0.32 7.80
N GLU A 121 2.06 -0.34 8.65
CA GLU A 121 2.56 -1.58 9.26
C GLU A 121 1.47 -2.27 10.11
N ARG A 122 0.71 -1.53 10.92
CA ARG A 122 -0.41 -2.09 11.70
C ARG A 122 -1.50 -2.68 10.79
N ASP A 123 -1.89 -1.95 9.76
CA ASP A 123 -2.93 -2.41 8.83
C ASP A 123 -2.47 -3.63 8.02
N ILE A 124 -1.20 -3.67 7.63
CA ILE A 124 -0.58 -4.84 7.00
C ILE A 124 -0.62 -6.06 7.92
N GLN A 125 -0.24 -5.93 9.19
CA GLN A 125 -0.31 -7.06 10.14
C GLN A 125 -1.75 -7.54 10.33
N GLY A 126 -2.71 -6.61 10.46
CA GLY A 126 -4.13 -6.95 10.56
C GLY A 126 -4.64 -7.70 9.33
N ALA A 127 -4.29 -7.24 8.13
CA ALA A 127 -4.65 -7.90 6.88
C ALA A 127 -4.05 -9.31 6.77
N LYS A 128 -2.76 -9.49 7.10
CA LYS A 128 -2.11 -10.82 7.08
C LYS A 128 -2.78 -11.81 8.02
N LEU A 129 -3.05 -11.40 9.27
CA LEU A 129 -3.70 -12.28 10.25
C LEU A 129 -5.07 -12.75 9.77
N ASN A 130 -5.87 -11.83 9.21
CA ASN A 130 -7.20 -12.16 8.72
C ASN A 130 -7.19 -13.04 7.46
N LEU A 131 -6.14 -12.96 6.63
CA LEU A 131 -6.00 -13.78 5.43
C LEU A 131 -5.49 -15.21 5.71
N ILE A 132 -4.79 -15.41 6.82
CA ILE A 132 -4.22 -16.72 7.21
C ILE A 132 -5.20 -17.54 8.07
N MET A 133 -6.09 -16.87 8.81
CA MET A 133 -7.14 -17.49 9.62
C MET A 133 -8.29 -18.05 8.78
#